data_AF-A0A974AP50-F1
#
_entry.id   AF-A0A974AP50-F1
#
_cell.length_a   1.000
_cell.length_b   1.000
_cell.length_c   1.000
_cell.angle_alpha   90.00
_cell.angle_beta   90.00
_cell.angle_gamma   90.00
#
_symmetry.space_group_name_H-M   'P 1'
#
loop_
_entity.id
_entity.type
_entity.pdbx_description
1 polymer ?
#
loop_
_entity_poly.entity_id
_entity_poly.type
_entity_poly.pdbx_seq_one_letter_code
_entity_poly.pdbx_strand_id
1 'polypeptide(L)'
;MKKTTPKEALSASKPIVLNGVRAAARGDRAPSTRKKPLENYSAAEATLAAQGKQLEAALSLLTPSADEALPVQARAQALRALIEGAAPDDRRMLRSALLDRKKAPAAEKENPDEVLSADWREGGYPYKNLMRRSVYEKEKFRLQCELLKLQAWVKDTGQRVVILFEGRDAAGKGGTIKRFMEHLNPRGARVVALEKPSETEQGQWYFQRYVQHLPTRGEIVMFDRSWYNRAGVERVMGFCSDAEYAEFMKQAP
;
A
#
# COMPACT_ATOMS: atom_id res chain seq x y z
N MET A 1 -57.04 17.55 -12.89
CA MET A 1 -56.16 17.82 -11.74
C MET A 1 -55.39 16.55 -11.38
N LYS A 2 -54.13 16.42 -11.80
CA LYS A 2 -53.27 15.26 -11.47
C LYS A 2 -52.60 15.54 -10.11
N LYS A 3 -52.90 14.74 -9.09
CA LYS A 3 -52.18 14.76 -7.81
C LYS A 3 -50.85 14.03 -7.99
N THR A 4 -49.76 14.80 -7.96
CA THR A 4 -48.39 14.31 -7.84
C THR A 4 -48.10 13.98 -6.38
N THR A 5 -47.86 12.71 -6.06
CA THR A 5 -47.23 12.27 -4.81
C THR A 5 -45.71 12.48 -4.90
N PRO A 6 -45.05 13.06 -3.87
CA PRO A 6 -43.59 13.22 -3.88
C PRO A 6 -42.89 11.86 -3.71
N LYS A 7 -41.90 11.59 -4.56
CA LYS A 7 -40.91 10.53 -4.36
C LYS A 7 -40.13 10.81 -3.09
N GLU A 8 -40.22 9.91 -2.11
CA GLU A 8 -39.29 9.85 -0.98
C GLU A 8 -37.85 9.73 -1.54
N ALA A 9 -37.02 10.70 -1.17
CA ALA A 9 -35.61 10.70 -1.50
C ALA A 9 -34.92 9.53 -0.77
N LEU A 10 -34.20 8.72 -1.55
CA LEU A 10 -33.35 7.64 -1.06
C LEU A 10 -32.45 8.13 0.08
N SER A 11 -32.57 7.45 1.21
CA SER A 11 -31.92 7.77 2.47
C SER A 11 -30.40 7.86 2.37
N ALA A 12 -29.85 8.81 3.12
CA ALA A 12 -28.44 9.07 3.36
C ALA A 12 -27.56 7.81 3.42
N SER A 13 -26.43 7.88 2.72
CA SER A 13 -25.34 6.90 2.73
C SER A 13 -24.95 6.54 4.16
N LYS A 14 -25.06 5.26 4.52
CA LYS A 14 -24.53 4.72 5.79
C LYS A 14 -23.03 5.05 5.91
N PRO A 15 -22.54 5.49 7.08
CA PRO A 15 -21.12 5.71 7.29
C PRO A 15 -20.37 4.38 7.08
N ILE A 16 -19.30 4.43 6.27
CA ILE A 16 -18.51 3.24 5.94
C ILE A 16 -17.67 2.89 7.17
N VAL A 17 -17.91 1.69 7.71
CA VAL A 17 -17.26 1.20 8.93
C VAL A 17 -15.81 0.84 8.62
N LEU A 18 -14.87 1.71 9.02
CA LEU A 18 -13.41 1.49 8.95
C LEU A 18 -12.93 0.22 9.66
N ASN A 19 -13.77 -0.38 10.50
CA ASN A 19 -13.53 -1.60 11.27
C ASN A 19 -14.28 -2.84 10.74
N GLY A 20 -14.82 -2.79 9.52
CA GLY A 20 -15.52 -3.92 8.93
C GLY A 20 -14.57 -5.10 8.68
N VAL A 21 -14.83 -6.24 9.32
CA VAL A 21 -14.14 -7.50 9.02
C VAL A 21 -14.56 -7.97 7.63
N ARG A 22 -13.58 -8.22 6.76
CA ARG A 22 -13.81 -8.68 5.39
C ARG A 22 -13.26 -10.10 5.24
N ALA A 23 -14.07 -11.04 4.77
CA ALA A 23 -13.60 -12.40 4.54
C ALA A 23 -12.58 -12.45 3.39
N ALA A 24 -11.46 -13.14 3.57
CA ALA A 24 -10.41 -13.29 2.57
C ALA A 24 -10.93 -13.92 1.27
N ALA A 25 -11.85 -14.89 1.39
CA ALA A 25 -12.48 -15.56 0.24
C ALA A 25 -13.22 -14.60 -0.71
N ARG A 26 -13.64 -13.41 -0.26
CA ARG A 26 -14.28 -12.41 -1.15
C ARG A 26 -13.26 -11.64 -2.00
N GLY A 27 -12.00 -11.61 -1.59
CA GLY A 27 -10.94 -10.79 -2.18
C GLY A 27 -11.21 -9.28 -2.11
N ASP A 28 -10.29 -8.49 -2.65
CA ASP A 28 -10.44 -7.03 -2.82
C ASP A 28 -11.12 -6.71 -4.17
N ARG A 29 -12.33 -7.23 -4.39
CA ARG A 29 -13.10 -6.94 -5.61
C ARG A 29 -14.10 -5.83 -5.35
N ALA A 30 -14.11 -4.84 -6.25
CA ALA A 30 -15.20 -3.88 -6.30
C ALA A 30 -16.53 -4.62 -6.46
N PRO A 31 -17.62 -4.14 -5.83
CA PRO A 31 -18.93 -4.80 -5.87
C PRO A 31 -19.54 -4.85 -7.28
N SER A 32 -19.01 -4.08 -8.23
CA SER A 32 -19.42 -4.06 -9.63
C SER A 32 -18.28 -3.58 -10.52
N THR A 33 -18.17 -4.13 -11.74
CA THR A 33 -17.24 -3.69 -12.79
C THR A 33 -17.77 -2.54 -13.63
N ARG A 34 -19.05 -2.16 -13.48
CA ARG A 34 -19.63 -1.00 -14.18
C ARG A 34 -18.93 0.29 -13.72
N LYS A 35 -18.64 1.16 -14.69
CA LYS A 35 -17.85 2.41 -14.52
C LYS A 35 -18.25 3.25 -13.31
N LYS A 36 -19.51 3.70 -13.23
CA LYS A 36 -19.99 4.57 -12.13
C LYS A 36 -19.86 3.92 -10.73
N PRO A 37 -20.34 2.68 -10.50
CA PRO A 37 -20.10 1.99 -9.23
C PRO A 37 -18.62 1.81 -8.87
N LEU A 38 -17.76 1.53 -9.87
CA LEU A 38 -16.34 1.34 -9.66
C LEU A 38 -15.64 2.66 -9.26
N GLU A 39 -15.98 3.76 -9.94
CA GLU A 39 -15.51 5.11 -9.62
C GLU A 39 -15.90 5.52 -8.19
N ASN A 40 -17.17 5.32 -7.82
CA ASN A 40 -17.66 5.61 -6.47
C ASN A 40 -16.97 4.76 -5.40
N TYR A 41 -16.78 3.47 -5.68
CA TYR A 41 -16.06 2.55 -4.79
C TYR A 41 -14.61 2.99 -4.59
N SER A 42 -13.90 3.33 -5.67
CA SER A 42 -12.52 3.82 -5.63
C SER A 42 -12.39 5.14 -4.87
N ALA A 43 -13.32 6.08 -5.09
CA ALA A 43 -13.36 7.35 -4.38
C ALA A 43 -13.60 7.16 -2.88
N ALA A 44 -14.57 6.30 -2.51
CA ALA A 44 -14.85 5.98 -1.11
C ALA A 44 -13.64 5.32 -0.43
N GLU A 45 -13.00 4.37 -1.10
CA GLU A 45 -11.76 3.75 -0.64
C GLU A 45 -10.64 4.78 -0.44
N ALA A 46 -10.46 5.73 -1.34
CA ALA A 46 -9.44 6.77 -1.21
C ALA A 46 -9.70 7.67 0.02
N THR A 47 -10.95 8.11 0.21
CA THR A 47 -11.36 8.93 1.37
C THR A 47 -11.11 8.21 2.69
N LEU A 48 -11.47 6.93 2.77
CA LEU A 48 -11.27 6.12 3.98
C LEU A 48 -9.78 5.93 4.30
N ALA A 49 -8.93 5.73 3.29
CA ALA A 49 -7.48 5.69 3.50
C ALA A 49 -6.95 7.02 4.02
N ALA A 50 -7.38 8.15 3.45
CA ALA A 50 -6.94 9.47 3.88
C ALA A 50 -7.33 9.75 5.34
N GLN A 51 -8.58 9.44 5.70
CA GLN A 51 -9.10 9.57 7.06
C GLN A 51 -8.35 8.66 8.04
N GLY A 52 -8.08 7.41 7.67
CA GLY A 52 -7.31 6.47 8.48
C GLY A 52 -5.90 6.97 8.79
N LYS A 53 -5.20 7.53 7.79
CA LYS A 53 -3.87 8.14 7.98
C LYS A 53 -3.88 9.31 8.94
N GLN A 54 -4.84 10.23 8.78
CA GLN A 54 -4.96 11.40 9.67
C GLN A 54 -5.26 10.97 11.11
N LEU A 55 -6.12 9.96 11.28
CA LEU A 55 -6.45 9.42 12.59
C LEU A 55 -5.22 8.77 13.26
N GLU A 56 -4.47 7.94 12.54
CA GLU A 56 -3.25 7.32 13.08
C GLU A 56 -2.17 8.35 13.43
N ALA A 57 -1.98 9.37 12.58
CA ALA A 57 -1.06 10.48 12.87
C ALA A 57 -1.52 11.28 14.12
N ALA A 58 -2.81 11.44 14.34
CA ALA A 58 -3.33 12.05 15.56
C ALA A 58 -3.14 11.15 16.79
N LEU A 59 -3.32 9.83 16.65
CA LEU A 59 -3.16 8.86 17.72
C LEU A 59 -1.70 8.70 18.15
N SER A 60 -0.74 8.70 17.22
CA SER A 60 0.69 8.62 17.54
C SER A 60 1.16 9.82 18.37
N LEU A 61 0.60 11.01 18.15
CA LEU A 61 0.87 12.19 18.97
C LEU A 61 0.33 12.09 20.40
N LEU A 62 -0.69 11.25 20.63
CA LEU A 62 -1.34 11.08 21.93
C LEU A 62 -0.74 9.95 22.77
N THR A 63 -0.28 8.88 22.14
CA THR A 63 0.31 7.72 22.80
C THR A 63 1.73 7.50 22.29
N PRO A 64 2.75 8.14 22.92
CA PRO A 64 4.13 7.96 22.50
C PRO A 64 4.62 6.54 22.81
N SER A 65 5.49 6.02 21.96
CA SER A 65 6.43 4.94 22.31
C SER A 65 7.54 5.52 23.21
N ALA A 66 8.11 4.67 24.08
CA ALA A 66 8.98 5.09 25.19
C ALA A 66 10.24 5.89 24.79
N ASP A 67 10.71 5.79 23.54
CA ASP A 67 12.01 6.33 23.10
C ASP A 67 11.97 7.75 22.48
N GLU A 68 10.80 8.34 22.18
CA GLU A 68 10.71 9.69 21.57
C GLU A 68 9.58 10.52 22.22
N ALA A 69 9.79 11.00 23.44
CA ALA A 69 8.81 11.83 24.13
C ALA A 69 8.94 13.31 23.75
N LEU A 70 8.18 13.75 22.72
CA LEU A 70 7.96 15.17 22.49
C LEU A 70 7.35 15.86 23.74
N PRO A 71 7.71 17.11 24.06
CA PRO A 71 7.05 17.89 25.11
C PRO A 71 5.54 17.94 24.89
N VAL A 72 4.76 17.92 25.98
CA VAL A 72 3.27 17.90 25.94
C VAL A 72 2.73 19.06 25.09
N GLN A 73 3.37 20.22 25.17
CA GLN A 73 3.01 21.44 24.45
C GLN A 73 3.23 21.28 22.93
N ALA A 74 4.37 20.70 22.53
CA ALA A 74 4.69 20.44 21.12
C ALA A 74 3.70 19.44 20.51
N ARG A 75 3.29 18.43 21.28
CA ARG A 75 2.25 17.46 20.87
C ARG A 75 0.89 18.12 20.71
N ALA A 76 0.48 18.96 21.67
CA ALA A 76 -0.77 19.70 21.57
C ALA A 76 -0.78 20.64 20.35
N GLN A 77 0.35 21.27 20.03
CA GLN A 77 0.50 22.11 18.84
C GLN A 77 0.44 21.28 17.55
N ALA A 78 1.14 20.16 17.47
CA ALA A 78 1.10 19.26 16.32
C ALA A 78 -0.31 18.68 16.09
N LEU A 79 -1.01 18.30 17.16
CA LEU A 79 -2.38 17.80 17.07
C LEU A 79 -3.35 18.90 16.61
N ARG A 80 -3.19 20.13 17.10
CA ARG A 80 -3.96 21.29 16.61
C ARG A 80 -3.72 21.54 15.13
N ALA A 81 -2.46 21.58 14.71
CA ALA A 81 -2.09 21.77 13.30
C ALA A 81 -2.66 20.67 12.40
N LEU A 82 -2.68 19.41 12.87
CA LEU A 82 -3.29 18.29 12.15
C LEU A 82 -4.80 18.46 12.01
N ILE A 83 -5.50 18.82 13.09
CA ILE A 83 -6.95 19.08 13.06
C ILE A 83 -7.25 20.30 12.17
N GLU A 84 -6.49 21.39 12.28
CA GLU A 84 -6.68 22.59 11.47
C GLU A 84 -6.31 22.37 10.00
N GLY A 85 -5.38 21.48 9.68
CA GLY A 85 -5.04 21.11 8.31
C GLY A 85 -6.05 20.17 7.63
N ALA A 86 -6.91 19.49 8.39
CA ALA A 86 -7.85 18.52 7.87
C ALA A 86 -9.09 19.17 7.19
N ALA A 87 -9.73 18.46 6.26
CA ALA A 87 -10.96 18.92 5.61
C ALA A 87 -12.13 19.03 6.62
N PRO A 88 -13.19 19.82 6.36
CA PRO A 88 -14.29 20.03 7.31
C PRO A 88 -14.95 18.74 7.81
N ASP A 89 -15.08 17.73 6.95
CA ASP A 89 -15.63 16.41 7.31
C ASP A 89 -14.66 15.58 8.14
N ASP A 90 -13.38 15.62 7.78
CA ASP A 90 -12.31 14.91 8.50
C ASP A 90 -12.09 15.50 9.90
N ARG A 91 -12.19 16.82 10.05
CA ARG A 91 -12.15 17.52 11.35
C ARG A 91 -13.21 17.02 12.31
N ARG A 92 -14.44 16.80 11.81
CA ARG A 92 -15.55 16.28 12.62
C ARG A 92 -15.26 14.86 13.08
N MET A 93 -14.74 14.01 12.19
CA MET A 93 -14.35 12.64 12.54
C MET A 93 -13.20 12.59 13.56
N LEU A 94 -12.14 13.37 13.36
CA LEU A 94 -11.02 13.45 14.30
C LEU A 94 -11.47 13.92 15.68
N ARG A 95 -12.26 15.00 15.77
CA ARG A 95 -12.82 15.48 17.05
C ARG A 95 -13.70 14.44 17.73
N SER A 96 -14.57 13.76 16.96
CA SER A 96 -15.42 12.69 17.47
C SER A 96 -14.59 11.55 18.06
N ALA A 97 -13.60 11.05 17.32
CA ALA A 97 -12.73 9.96 17.77
C ALA A 97 -11.89 10.31 19.02
N LEU A 98 -11.47 11.57 19.16
CA LEU A 98 -10.74 12.06 20.34
C LEU A 98 -11.64 12.15 21.59
N LEU A 99 -12.91 12.50 21.41
CA LEU A 99 -13.88 12.68 22.50
C LEU A 99 -14.52 11.35 22.95
N ASP A 100 -14.71 10.40 22.03
CA ASP A 100 -15.43 9.14 22.28
C ASP A 100 -14.59 8.06 22.99
N ARG A 101 -13.37 8.43 23.45
CA ARG A 101 -12.45 7.57 24.21
C ARG A 101 -13.00 7.10 25.57
N LYS A 102 -14.22 7.52 25.95
CA LYS A 102 -14.91 7.03 27.16
C LYS A 102 -15.42 5.58 27.05
N LYS A 103 -15.28 4.91 25.90
CA LYS A 103 -15.49 3.45 25.79
C LYS A 103 -14.16 2.70 25.66
N ALA A 104 -13.69 2.16 26.77
CA ALA A 104 -12.66 1.11 26.83
C ALA A 104 -13.29 -0.20 27.35
N PRO A 105 -12.62 -1.33 27.13
CA PRO A 105 -12.76 -2.19 25.96
C PRO A 105 -14.00 -3.11 26.07
N ALA A 106 -14.62 -3.40 24.92
CA ALA A 106 -15.48 -4.59 24.84
C ALA A 106 -14.59 -5.84 25.00
N ALA A 107 -15.06 -6.81 25.79
CA ALA A 107 -14.39 -8.08 26.11
C ALA A 107 -13.61 -8.70 24.95
N GLU A 108 -12.49 -9.38 25.27
CA GLU A 108 -11.61 -10.14 24.36
C GLU A 108 -12.40 -11.08 23.44
N LYS A 109 -12.89 -10.52 22.35
CA LYS A 109 -13.23 -11.29 21.16
C LYS A 109 -11.90 -11.54 20.46
N GLU A 110 -11.63 -12.81 20.17
CA GLU A 110 -10.53 -13.26 19.33
C GLU A 110 -10.28 -12.27 18.17
N ASN A 111 -9.04 -11.85 17.99
CA ASN A 111 -8.68 -10.84 16.99
C ASN A 111 -9.13 -11.34 15.60
N PRO A 112 -10.09 -10.68 14.92
CA PRO A 112 -10.61 -11.16 13.65
C PRO A 112 -9.54 -11.28 12.56
N ASP A 113 -8.45 -10.53 12.67
CA ASP A 113 -7.34 -10.54 11.72
C ASP A 113 -6.45 -11.79 11.85
N GLU A 114 -6.50 -12.48 12.99
CA GLU A 114 -5.65 -13.66 13.31
C GLU A 114 -6.40 -14.99 13.18
N VAL A 115 -7.71 -14.94 12.93
CA VAL A 115 -8.53 -16.15 12.76
C VAL A 115 -8.08 -16.90 11.51
N LEU A 116 -7.62 -18.14 11.68
CA LEU A 116 -7.15 -19.00 10.60
C LEU A 116 -8.31 -19.54 9.74
N SER A 117 -8.04 -19.78 8.44
CA SER A 117 -8.98 -20.51 7.58
C SER A 117 -9.01 -22.00 7.93
N ALA A 118 -10.00 -22.77 7.47
CA ALA A 118 -10.05 -24.21 7.76
C ALA A 118 -8.97 -24.99 6.98
N ASP A 119 -8.65 -24.50 5.78
CA ASP A 119 -7.79 -25.10 4.76
C ASP A 119 -6.34 -24.55 4.77
N TRP A 120 -5.94 -23.79 5.78
CA TRP A 120 -4.64 -23.11 5.79
C TRP A 120 -3.43 -24.05 5.69
N ARG A 121 -3.58 -25.31 6.12
CA ARG A 121 -2.54 -26.35 6.02
C ARG A 121 -2.50 -27.04 4.66
N GLU A 122 -3.51 -26.85 3.82
CA GLU A 122 -3.67 -27.50 2.51
C GLU A 122 -3.17 -26.60 1.35
N GLY A 123 -2.52 -25.47 1.67
CA GLY A 123 -2.00 -24.52 0.69
C GLY A 123 -2.93 -23.35 0.37
N GLY A 124 -4.07 -23.24 1.07
CA GLY A 124 -4.95 -22.08 1.02
C GLY A 124 -4.38 -20.82 1.68
N TYR A 125 -5.01 -19.67 1.46
CA TYR A 125 -4.63 -18.43 2.16
C TYR A 125 -4.90 -18.57 3.66
N PRO A 126 -3.93 -18.29 4.55
CA PRO A 126 -3.96 -18.81 5.91
C PRO A 126 -5.01 -18.16 6.83
N TYR A 127 -5.47 -16.95 6.52
CA TYR A 127 -6.40 -16.20 7.36
C TYR A 127 -7.81 -16.21 6.78
N LYS A 128 -8.80 -16.38 7.66
CA LYS A 128 -10.22 -16.32 7.31
C LYS A 128 -10.62 -14.93 6.83
N ASN A 129 -10.02 -13.88 7.40
CA ASN A 129 -10.35 -12.49 7.13
C ASN A 129 -9.13 -11.74 6.58
N LEU A 130 -9.39 -10.75 5.74
CA LEU A 130 -8.40 -9.75 5.38
C LEU A 130 -8.14 -8.85 6.59
N MET A 131 -6.88 -8.44 6.73
CA MET A 131 -6.48 -7.47 7.74
C MET A 131 -7.37 -6.23 7.67
N ARG A 132 -7.92 -5.85 8.82
CA ARG A 132 -8.69 -4.61 8.96
C ARG A 132 -7.84 -3.42 8.54
N ARG A 133 -8.51 -2.48 7.88
CA ARG A 133 -7.85 -1.32 7.28
C ARG A 133 -7.15 -0.43 8.30
N SER A 134 -7.76 -0.24 9.48
CA SER A 134 -7.16 0.53 10.57
C SER A 134 -5.84 -0.08 11.05
N VAL A 135 -5.81 -1.40 11.26
CA VAL A 135 -4.60 -2.14 11.63
C VAL A 135 -3.53 -2.06 10.54
N TYR A 136 -3.92 -2.27 9.28
CA TYR A 136 -3.03 -2.14 8.13
C TYR A 136 -2.40 -0.73 8.03
N GLU A 137 -3.19 0.34 8.12
CA GLU A 137 -2.69 1.71 7.99
C GLU A 137 -1.72 2.05 9.15
N LYS A 138 -2.03 1.59 10.37
CA LYS A 138 -1.16 1.75 11.54
C LYS A 138 0.19 1.07 11.37
N GLU A 139 0.20 -0.21 11.00
CA GLU A 139 1.45 -0.96 10.83
C GLU A 139 2.25 -0.46 9.61
N LYS A 140 1.56 -0.12 8.52
CA LYS A 140 2.20 0.51 7.36
C LYS A 140 2.89 1.81 7.74
N PHE A 141 2.26 2.68 8.52
CA PHE A 141 2.87 3.94 8.95
C PHE A 141 4.16 3.69 9.75
N ARG A 142 4.13 2.75 10.70
CA ARG A 142 5.32 2.34 11.47
C ARG A 142 6.45 1.85 10.57
N LEU A 143 6.14 0.96 9.63
CA LEU A 143 7.13 0.45 8.67
C LEU A 143 7.66 1.55 7.75
N GLN A 144 6.85 2.53 7.38
CA GLN A 144 7.30 3.67 6.58
C GLN A 144 8.28 4.57 7.36
N CYS A 145 8.12 4.71 8.68
CA CYS A 145 9.14 5.36 9.52
C CYS A 145 10.46 4.57 9.51
N GLU A 146 10.40 3.23 9.60
CA GLU A 146 11.60 2.39 9.50
C GLU A 146 12.27 2.47 8.11
N LEU A 147 11.48 2.59 7.03
CA LEU A 147 12.01 2.80 5.69
C LEU A 147 12.80 4.12 5.57
N LEU A 148 12.41 5.18 6.29
CA LEU A 148 13.18 6.43 6.34
C LEU A 148 14.52 6.24 7.05
N LYS A 149 14.55 5.45 8.13
CA LYS A 149 15.80 5.08 8.83
C LYS A 149 16.71 4.26 7.92
N LEU A 150 16.15 3.29 7.19
CA LEU A 150 16.87 2.53 6.17
C LEU A 150 17.47 3.46 5.11
N GLN A 151 16.68 4.40 4.57
CA GLN A 151 17.17 5.33 3.57
C GLN A 151 18.31 6.22 4.08
N ALA A 152 18.20 6.73 5.32
CA ALA A 152 19.27 7.49 5.95
C ALA A 152 20.54 6.64 6.08
N TRP A 153 20.43 5.42 6.59
CA TRP A 153 21.55 4.50 6.71
C TRP A 153 22.19 4.16 5.37
N VAL A 154 21.41 3.87 4.33
CA VAL A 154 21.92 3.59 2.98
C VAL A 154 22.75 4.77 2.47
N LYS A 155 22.25 5.99 2.67
CA LYS A 155 22.94 7.22 2.28
C LYS A 155 24.25 7.42 3.05
N ASP A 156 24.21 7.27 4.37
CA ASP A 156 25.36 7.53 5.25
C ASP A 156 26.49 6.50 5.05
N THR A 157 26.12 5.23 4.81
CA THR A 157 27.08 4.15 4.57
C THR A 157 27.51 4.03 3.11
N GLY A 158 26.81 4.68 2.19
CA GLY A 158 27.04 4.56 0.75
C GLY A 158 26.68 3.19 0.17
N GLN A 159 25.86 2.40 0.87
CA GLN A 159 25.38 1.10 0.39
C GLN A 159 24.52 1.25 -0.86
N ARG A 160 24.39 0.16 -1.61
CA ARG A 160 23.66 0.09 -2.89
C ARG A 160 22.59 -0.96 -2.78
N VAL A 161 21.33 -0.57 -2.88
CA VAL A 161 20.20 -1.49 -2.68
C VAL A 161 19.41 -1.64 -3.97
N VAL A 162 19.23 -2.87 -4.41
CA VAL A 162 18.35 -3.24 -5.52
C VAL A 162 17.22 -4.11 -4.99
N ILE A 163 15.98 -3.75 -5.32
CA ILE A 163 14.78 -4.53 -4.95
C ILE A 163 14.03 -4.87 -6.24
N LEU A 164 13.85 -6.16 -6.52
CA LEU A 164 13.16 -6.63 -7.71
C LEU A 164 11.73 -7.05 -7.34
N PHE A 165 10.74 -6.45 -8.00
CA PHE A 165 9.34 -6.83 -7.82
C PHE A 165 8.92 -7.71 -9.00
N GLU A 166 8.83 -9.02 -8.74
CA GLU A 166 8.35 -10.03 -9.68
C GLU A 166 7.07 -10.71 -9.18
N GLY A 167 6.35 -11.33 -10.11
CA GLY A 167 5.13 -12.07 -9.80
C GLY A 167 4.07 -11.96 -10.89
N ARG A 168 2.97 -12.70 -10.71
CA ARG A 168 1.85 -12.77 -11.66
C ARG A 168 1.22 -11.40 -11.91
N ASP A 169 0.51 -11.30 -13.03
CA ASP A 169 -0.30 -10.12 -13.32
C ASP A 169 -1.37 -9.94 -12.24
N ALA A 170 -1.62 -8.68 -11.87
CA ALA A 170 -2.52 -8.30 -10.78
C ALA A 170 -2.14 -8.82 -9.38
N ALA A 171 -0.93 -9.35 -9.16
CA ALA A 171 -0.47 -9.80 -7.83
C ALA A 171 -0.21 -8.66 -6.82
N GLY A 172 -0.22 -7.39 -7.26
CA GLY A 172 -0.09 -6.22 -6.37
C GLY A 172 1.28 -5.52 -6.38
N LYS A 173 2.19 -5.86 -7.30
CA LYS A 173 3.55 -5.28 -7.41
C LYS A 173 3.59 -3.75 -7.33
N GLY A 174 2.94 -3.07 -8.29
CA GLY A 174 2.90 -1.60 -8.33
C GLY A 174 2.21 -0.98 -7.11
N GLY A 175 1.24 -1.68 -6.52
CA GLY A 175 0.61 -1.26 -5.26
C GLY A 175 1.61 -1.25 -4.11
N THR A 176 2.43 -2.29 -3.98
CA THR A 176 3.48 -2.38 -2.97
C THR A 176 4.56 -1.31 -3.20
N ILE A 177 5.07 -1.15 -4.42
CA ILE A 177 6.06 -0.11 -4.75
C ILE A 177 5.54 1.28 -4.38
N LYS A 178 4.27 1.56 -4.69
CA LYS A 178 3.63 2.83 -4.32
C LYS A 178 3.64 3.08 -2.81
N ARG A 179 3.52 2.04 -1.98
CA ARG A 179 3.56 2.16 -0.51
C ARG A 179 4.98 2.34 0.02
N PHE A 180 5.98 1.73 -0.62
CA PHE A 180 7.40 2.00 -0.32
C PHE A 180 7.74 3.46 -0.62
N MET A 181 7.42 3.93 -1.82
CA MET A 181 7.79 5.26 -2.30
C MET A 181 6.97 6.41 -1.69
N GLU A 182 5.91 6.11 -0.95
CA GLU A 182 4.94 7.10 -0.46
C GLU A 182 5.57 8.19 0.42
N HIS A 183 6.56 7.83 1.25
CA HIS A 183 7.24 8.78 2.16
C HIS A 183 8.76 8.80 1.98
N LEU A 184 9.34 7.97 1.10
CA LEU A 184 10.77 7.97 0.84
C LEU A 184 11.18 9.23 0.05
N ASN A 185 12.38 9.74 0.32
CA ASN A 185 12.93 10.85 -0.43
C ASN A 185 13.31 10.40 -1.86
N PRO A 186 12.74 11.00 -2.93
CA PRO A 186 12.99 10.57 -4.31
C PRO A 186 14.44 10.77 -4.77
N ARG A 187 15.26 11.55 -4.04
CA ARG A 187 16.68 11.77 -4.37
C ARG A 187 17.59 10.58 -4.06
N GLY A 188 17.16 9.66 -3.18
CA GLY A 188 17.91 8.46 -2.81
C GLY A 188 17.15 7.16 -3.04
N ALA A 189 15.91 7.24 -3.52
CA ALA A 189 15.10 6.10 -3.86
C ALA A 189 14.38 6.36 -5.18
N ARG A 190 14.47 5.44 -6.15
CA ARG A 190 13.76 5.57 -7.43
C ARG A 190 13.19 4.25 -7.92
N VAL A 191 12.16 4.36 -8.77
CA VAL A 191 11.50 3.23 -9.41
C VAL A 191 11.92 3.13 -10.86
N VAL A 192 12.17 1.92 -11.33
CA VAL A 192 12.47 1.58 -12.73
C VAL A 192 11.35 0.71 -13.24
N ALA A 193 10.63 1.20 -14.23
CA ALA A 193 9.57 0.47 -14.93
C ALA A 193 9.86 0.58 -16.43
N LEU A 194 10.59 -0.39 -16.97
CA LEU A 194 10.96 -0.39 -18.38
C LEU A 194 9.80 -0.86 -19.26
N GLU A 195 9.61 -0.17 -20.38
CA GLU A 195 8.70 -0.63 -21.43
C GLU A 195 9.31 -1.81 -22.20
N LYS A 196 8.54 -2.35 -23.16
CA LYS A 196 9.03 -3.34 -24.11
C LYS A 196 10.35 -2.88 -24.77
N PRO A 197 11.32 -3.77 -24.99
CA PRO A 197 12.59 -3.39 -25.58
C PRO A 197 12.38 -2.85 -27.00
N SER A 198 13.03 -1.73 -27.31
CA SER A 198 13.16 -1.20 -28.66
C SER A 198 13.94 -2.15 -29.57
N GLU A 199 13.87 -1.94 -30.89
CA GLU A 199 14.61 -2.74 -31.86
C GLU A 199 16.13 -2.72 -31.58
N THR A 200 16.68 -1.57 -31.22
CA THR A 200 18.08 -1.44 -30.83
C THR A 200 18.39 -2.22 -29.55
N GLU A 201 17.54 -2.15 -28.52
CA GLU A 201 17.74 -2.89 -27.26
C GLU A 201 17.61 -4.41 -27.44
N GLN A 202 16.80 -4.87 -28.41
CA GLN A 202 16.70 -6.29 -28.76
C GLN A 202 17.98 -6.82 -29.40
N GLY A 203 18.71 -5.97 -30.14
CA GLY A 203 20.02 -6.31 -30.70
C GLY A 203 21.20 -6.17 -29.71
N GLN A 204 20.96 -5.64 -28.51
CA GLN A 204 21.97 -5.49 -27.46
C GLN A 204 22.09 -6.74 -26.59
N TRP A 205 23.12 -6.77 -25.76
CA TRP A 205 23.18 -7.75 -24.68
C TRP A 205 22.00 -7.54 -23.72
N TYR A 206 21.27 -8.61 -23.38
CA TYR A 206 19.99 -8.53 -22.67
C TYR A 206 20.03 -7.71 -21.37
N PHE A 207 21.11 -7.84 -20.59
CA PHE A 207 21.27 -7.12 -19.31
C PHE A 207 21.66 -5.64 -19.48
N GLN A 208 22.13 -5.23 -20.66
CA GLN A 208 22.69 -3.90 -20.90
C GLN A 208 21.72 -2.77 -20.53
N ARG A 209 20.45 -2.89 -20.91
CA ARG A 209 19.42 -1.88 -20.58
C ARG A 209 19.14 -1.80 -19.08
N TYR A 210 19.23 -2.91 -18.35
CA TYR A 210 18.97 -2.95 -16.90
C TYR A 210 20.15 -2.41 -16.10
N VAL A 211 21.39 -2.72 -16.52
CA VAL A 211 22.63 -2.29 -15.85
C VAL A 211 22.72 -0.76 -15.76
N GLN A 212 22.25 -0.04 -16.78
CA GLN A 212 22.19 1.43 -16.78
C GLN A 212 21.36 2.02 -15.63
N HIS A 213 20.47 1.21 -15.04
CA HIS A 213 19.60 1.62 -13.95
C HIS A 213 20.02 1.08 -12.59
N LEU A 214 21.15 0.38 -12.47
CA LEU A 214 21.65 -0.06 -11.17
C LEU A 214 21.99 1.15 -10.26
N PRO A 215 21.88 0.99 -8.93
CA PRO A 215 22.14 2.05 -7.97
C PRO A 215 23.60 2.47 -7.94
N THR A 216 23.84 3.77 -7.77
CA THR A 216 25.12 4.27 -7.26
C THR A 216 25.13 4.32 -5.72
N ARG A 217 26.24 4.73 -5.12
CA ARG A 217 26.42 4.80 -3.66
C ARG A 217 25.29 5.60 -3.02
N GLY A 218 24.64 5.02 -2.02
CA GLY A 218 23.56 5.67 -1.28
C GLY A 218 22.19 5.63 -1.97
N GLU A 219 22.04 4.86 -3.04
CA GLU A 219 20.77 4.73 -3.76
C GLU A 219 20.04 3.40 -3.47
N ILE A 220 18.72 3.50 -3.41
CA ILE A 220 17.77 2.40 -3.44
C ILE A 220 17.06 2.41 -4.79
N VAL A 221 17.14 1.31 -5.54
CA VAL A 221 16.46 1.17 -6.83
C VAL A 221 15.47 0.02 -6.76
N MET A 222 14.21 0.33 -7.07
CA MET A 222 13.11 -0.63 -7.12
C MET A 222 12.72 -0.89 -8.57
N PHE A 223 12.79 -2.14 -9.01
CA PHE A 223 12.41 -2.56 -10.35
C PHE A 223 10.97 -3.09 -10.35
N ASP A 224 10.05 -2.44 -11.08
CA ASP A 224 8.72 -2.99 -11.39
C ASP A 224 8.84 -3.86 -12.64
N ARG A 225 8.99 -5.16 -12.41
CA ARG A 225 9.62 -6.12 -13.35
C ARG A 225 11.10 -5.83 -13.59
N SER A 226 11.82 -6.87 -13.99
CA SER A 226 13.28 -6.87 -14.10
C SER A 226 13.73 -7.74 -15.27
N TRP A 227 15.02 -8.06 -15.31
CA TRP A 227 15.57 -9.05 -16.24
C TRP A 227 14.90 -10.43 -16.12
N TYR A 228 14.20 -10.74 -15.02
CA TYR A 228 13.39 -11.96 -14.93
C TYR A 228 12.18 -12.00 -15.88
N ASN A 229 11.91 -10.93 -16.63
CA ASN A 229 10.98 -10.98 -17.77
C ASN A 229 11.32 -12.14 -18.73
N ARG A 230 12.61 -12.42 -18.95
CA ARG A 230 13.06 -13.54 -19.79
C ARG A 230 12.67 -14.91 -19.23
N ALA A 231 12.74 -15.07 -17.91
CA ALA A 231 12.33 -16.31 -17.24
C ALA A 231 10.81 -16.48 -17.12
N GLY A 232 10.05 -15.40 -17.25
CA GLY A 232 8.60 -15.39 -17.09
C GLY A 232 7.87 -15.17 -18.41
N VAL A 233 7.50 -13.91 -18.65
CA VAL A 233 6.60 -13.54 -19.74
C VAL A 233 7.18 -13.85 -21.12
N GLU A 234 8.49 -13.62 -21.34
CA GLU A 234 9.08 -13.87 -22.65
C GLU A 234 9.07 -15.36 -22.99
N ARG A 235 9.38 -16.22 -22.02
CA ARG A 235 9.33 -17.68 -22.21
C ARG A 235 7.92 -18.18 -22.48
N VAL A 236 6.94 -17.71 -21.70
CA VAL A 236 5.54 -18.16 -21.82
C VAL A 236 4.88 -17.66 -23.11
N MET A 237 5.21 -16.45 -23.55
CA MET A 237 4.61 -15.82 -24.73
C MET A 237 5.41 -16.05 -26.02
N GLY A 238 6.58 -16.68 -25.94
CA GLY A 238 7.45 -16.92 -27.10
C GLY A 238 8.16 -15.68 -27.63
N PHE A 239 8.47 -14.72 -26.76
CA PHE A 239 9.24 -13.51 -27.12
C PHE A 239 10.76 -13.70 -27.05
N CYS A 240 11.22 -14.85 -26.56
CA CYS A 240 12.62 -15.26 -26.62
C CYS A 240 12.73 -16.69 -27.14
N SER A 241 13.83 -17.01 -27.80
CA SER A 241 14.17 -18.37 -28.20
C SER A 241 14.57 -19.23 -26.99
N ASP A 242 14.50 -20.56 -27.16
CA ASP A 242 14.96 -21.52 -26.14
C ASP A 242 16.44 -21.34 -25.80
N ALA A 243 17.26 -20.97 -26.79
CA ALA A 243 18.68 -20.67 -26.61
C ALA A 243 18.89 -19.41 -25.77
N GLU A 244 18.16 -18.33 -26.05
CA GLU A 244 18.22 -17.10 -25.25
C GLU A 244 17.75 -17.30 -23.80
N TYR A 245 16.69 -18.09 -23.61
CA TYR A 245 16.22 -18.45 -22.27
C TYR A 245 17.29 -19.26 -21.53
N ALA A 246 17.85 -20.30 -22.16
CA ALA A 246 18.89 -21.13 -21.55
C ALA A 246 20.14 -20.31 -21.22
N GLU A 247 20.52 -19.37 -22.09
CA GLU A 247 21.64 -18.47 -21.84
C GLU A 247 21.35 -17.50 -20.69
N PHE A 248 20.14 -16.95 -20.64
CA PHE A 248 19.71 -16.13 -19.50
C PHE A 248 19.77 -16.89 -18.18
N MET A 249 19.30 -18.14 -18.14
CA MET A 249 19.33 -18.95 -16.92
C MET A 249 20.75 -19.25 -16.43
N LYS A 250 21.76 -19.17 -17.29
CA LYS A 250 23.19 -19.27 -16.91
C LYS A 250 23.77 -17.94 -16.45
N GLN A 251 23.35 -16.84 -17.07
CA GLN A 251 23.91 -15.50 -16.83
C GLN A 251 23.24 -14.74 -15.69
N ALA A 252 21.97 -15.04 -15.39
CA ALA A 252 21.22 -14.34 -14.36
C ALA A 252 21.94 -14.47 -13.00
N PRO A 253 22.12 -13.35 -12.27
CA PRO A 253 22.81 -13.32 -10.99
C PRO A 253 22.03 -14.00 -9.86
#